data_AF-A0A9J6DKJ2-F1
#
_entry.id   AF-A0A9J6DKJ2-F1
#
_cell.length_a   1.000
_cell.length_b   1.000
_cell.length_c   1.000
_cell.angle_alpha   90.00
_cell.angle_beta   90.00
_cell.angle_gamma   90.00
#
_symmetry.space_group_name_H-M   'P 1'
#
loop_
_entity.id
_entity.type
_entity.pdbx_description
1 polymer ?
#
loop_
_entity_poly.entity_id
_entity_poly.type
_entity_poly.pdbx_seq_one_letter_code
_entity_poly.pdbx_strand_id
1 'polypeptide(L)'
;MCQHGGECNSVTGACLCMPGWQGDNCTTPCTNGTYGFNCTQKCTCQNGGLCRASDGKCRCKPGWMGSRCTEICAEGFYGDHCMSSCDCKENFVCSPISGCVCRYGFTGEYCNIRLVDRSVMYFEEEPKSNSGIVVGTCVAVLLVVVIVICIVFYYKRRVNHLKNELAYVT
;
A
#
# COMPACT_ATOMS: atom_id res chain seq x y z
N MET A 1 13.53 -45.91 -25.49
CA MET A 1 12.22 -46.38 -24.97
C MET A 1 11.41 -45.13 -24.67
N CYS A 2 10.19 -45.02 -25.20
CA CYS A 2 9.36 -43.83 -24.99
C CYS A 2 8.75 -43.86 -23.59
N GLN A 3 8.92 -42.78 -22.83
CA GLN A 3 8.41 -42.64 -21.46
C GLN A 3 7.02 -42.00 -21.45
N HIS A 4 6.35 -42.00 -20.28
CA HIS A 4 5.05 -41.34 -20.05
C HIS A 4 3.95 -41.74 -21.06
N GLY A 5 3.94 -43.01 -21.49
CA GLY A 5 2.96 -43.54 -22.43
C GLY A 5 3.15 -43.06 -23.88
N GLY A 6 4.31 -42.51 -24.23
CA GLY A 6 4.63 -42.12 -25.60
C GLY A 6 4.62 -43.33 -26.55
N GLU A 7 4.15 -43.11 -27.78
CA GLU A 7 4.08 -44.14 -28.81
C GLU A 7 5.39 -44.18 -29.61
N CYS A 8 5.91 -45.38 -29.86
CA CYS A 8 7.14 -45.55 -30.63
C CYS A 8 6.80 -45.84 -32.10
N ASN A 9 7.33 -45.05 -33.02
CA ASN A 9 7.22 -45.34 -34.44
C ASN A 9 8.12 -46.54 -34.78
N SER A 10 7.52 -47.64 -35.27
CA SER A 10 8.25 -48.89 -35.55
C SER A 10 9.23 -48.80 -36.73
N VAL A 11 9.11 -47.79 -37.58
CA VAL A 11 9.96 -47.60 -38.77
C VAL A 11 11.13 -46.67 -38.46
N THR A 12 10.87 -45.53 -37.81
CA THR A 12 11.90 -44.50 -37.55
C THR A 12 12.53 -44.63 -36.16
N GLY A 13 11.90 -45.34 -35.23
CA GLY A 13 12.29 -45.39 -33.82
C GLY A 13 12.00 -44.11 -33.03
N ALA A 14 11.37 -43.10 -33.65
CA ALA A 14 11.03 -41.84 -33.00
C ALA A 14 9.82 -41.99 -32.09
N CYS A 15 9.80 -41.24 -30.98
CA CYS A 15 8.67 -41.21 -30.06
C CYS A 15 7.68 -40.09 -30.40
N LEU A 16 6.40 -40.44 -30.42
CA LEU A 16 5.29 -39.49 -30.33
C LEU A 16 4.91 -39.34 -28.86
N CYS A 17 5.23 -38.19 -28.27
CA CYS A 17 4.99 -37.96 -26.85
C CYS A 17 3.54 -37.56 -26.58
N MET A 18 2.99 -38.14 -25.52
CA MET A 18 1.65 -37.82 -25.01
C MET A 18 1.54 -36.34 -24.63
N PRO A 19 0.32 -35.78 -24.61
CA PRO A 19 0.13 -34.36 -24.34
C PRO A 19 0.74 -33.92 -23.01
N GLY A 20 1.53 -32.86 -23.05
CA GLY A 20 2.27 -32.35 -21.89
C GLY A 20 3.73 -32.76 -21.81
N TRP A 21 4.19 -33.62 -22.74
CA TRP A 21 5.57 -34.12 -22.79
C TRP A 21 6.20 -33.91 -24.17
N GLN A 22 7.54 -33.81 -24.17
CA GLN A 22 8.39 -33.64 -25.33
C GLN A 22 9.77 -34.28 -25.11
N GLY A 23 10.62 -34.18 -26.14
CA GLY A 23 11.97 -34.73 -26.18
C GLY A 23 12.01 -36.14 -26.76
N ASP A 24 13.20 -36.60 -27.14
CA ASP A 24 13.39 -37.83 -27.93
C ASP A 24 12.82 -39.09 -27.27
N ASN A 25 12.78 -39.13 -25.94
CA ASN A 25 12.22 -40.22 -25.15
C ASN A 25 11.02 -39.79 -24.27
N CYS A 26 10.41 -38.63 -24.53
CA CYS A 26 9.24 -38.12 -23.80
C CYS A 26 9.44 -37.92 -22.30
N THR A 27 10.65 -37.57 -21.87
CA THR A 27 10.99 -37.34 -20.45
C THR A 27 10.90 -35.89 -20.02
N THR A 28 10.79 -34.95 -20.96
CA THR A 28 10.79 -33.52 -20.69
C THR A 28 9.35 -32.99 -20.72
N PRO A 29 8.86 -32.32 -19.67
CA PRO A 29 7.54 -31.68 -19.73
C PRO A 29 7.56 -30.52 -20.75
N CYS A 30 6.39 -30.12 -21.25
CA CYS A 30 6.30 -28.95 -22.11
C CYS A 30 6.88 -27.70 -21.41
N THR A 31 7.54 -26.87 -22.20
CA THR A 31 7.95 -25.54 -21.75
C THR A 31 6.73 -24.64 -21.59
N ASN A 32 6.84 -23.63 -20.72
CA ASN A 32 5.76 -22.67 -20.55
C ASN A 32 5.42 -21.99 -21.89
N GLY A 33 4.14 -21.99 -22.25
CA GLY A 33 3.65 -21.41 -23.50
C GLY A 33 3.43 -22.43 -24.62
N THR A 34 3.70 -23.72 -24.40
CA THR A 34 3.35 -24.80 -25.33
C THR A 34 2.54 -25.92 -24.68
N TYR A 35 1.81 -26.68 -25.49
CA TYR A 35 0.97 -27.79 -25.04
C TYR A 35 0.72 -28.83 -26.13
N GLY A 36 0.03 -29.91 -25.77
CA GLY A 36 -0.37 -30.97 -26.69
C GLY A 36 0.74 -31.98 -26.96
N PHE A 37 0.54 -32.84 -27.97
CA PHE A 37 1.52 -33.84 -28.37
C PHE A 37 2.83 -33.18 -28.81
N ASN A 38 3.94 -33.70 -28.30
CA ASN A 38 5.28 -33.14 -28.51
C ASN A 38 5.39 -31.62 -28.24
N CYS A 39 4.45 -31.05 -27.47
CA CYS A 39 4.40 -29.62 -27.16
C CYS A 39 4.43 -28.70 -28.39
N THR A 40 3.83 -29.16 -29.48
CA THR A 40 3.86 -28.46 -30.79
C THR A 40 2.85 -27.32 -30.88
N GLN A 41 1.85 -27.29 -30.00
CA GLN A 41 0.82 -26.26 -29.99
C GLN A 41 1.22 -25.09 -29.10
N LYS A 42 0.92 -23.87 -29.52
CA LYS A 42 1.22 -22.64 -28.76
C LYS A 42 0.02 -22.19 -27.95
N CYS A 43 0.29 -21.75 -26.73
CA CYS A 43 -0.74 -21.23 -25.85
C CYS A 43 -1.19 -19.84 -26.28
N THR A 44 -2.49 -19.57 -26.13
CA THR A 44 -3.13 -18.34 -26.61
C THR A 44 -3.69 -17.47 -25.48
N CYS A 45 -3.32 -17.80 -24.23
CA CYS A 45 -3.70 -17.07 -23.02
C CYS A 45 -3.16 -15.63 -23.04
N GLN A 46 -3.96 -14.70 -22.56
CA GLN A 46 -3.63 -13.27 -22.47
C GLN A 46 -3.45 -12.84 -21.01
N ASN A 47 -3.05 -11.58 -20.79
CA ASN A 47 -2.96 -10.95 -19.47
C ASN A 47 -2.12 -11.75 -18.45
N GLY A 48 -1.06 -12.40 -18.92
CA GLY A 48 -0.16 -13.21 -18.10
C GLY A 48 -0.76 -14.53 -17.61
N GLY A 49 -1.86 -15.00 -18.21
CA GLY A 49 -2.41 -16.34 -17.98
C GLY A 49 -1.47 -17.44 -18.47
N LEU A 50 -1.53 -18.60 -17.82
CA LEU A 50 -0.71 -19.77 -18.15
C LEU A 50 -1.63 -20.89 -18.65
N CYS A 51 -1.24 -21.57 -19.72
CA CYS A 51 -1.96 -22.73 -20.21
C CYS A 51 -1.50 -24.01 -19.52
N ARG A 52 -2.39 -24.99 -19.44
CA ARG A 52 -2.02 -26.35 -19.06
C ARG A 52 -1.34 -27.06 -20.24
N ALA A 53 -0.23 -27.74 -19.95
CA ALA A 53 0.58 -28.43 -20.97
C ALA A 53 -0.16 -29.58 -21.68
N SER A 54 -1.19 -30.17 -21.06
CA SER A 54 -1.92 -31.30 -21.63
C SER A 54 -2.94 -30.90 -22.70
N ASP A 55 -3.72 -29.84 -22.47
CA ASP A 55 -4.86 -29.47 -23.32
C ASP A 55 -4.92 -27.98 -23.69
N GLY A 56 -3.96 -27.19 -23.22
CA GLY A 56 -3.86 -25.77 -23.56
C GLY A 56 -4.84 -24.87 -22.81
N LYS A 57 -5.66 -25.41 -21.90
CA LYS A 57 -6.65 -24.61 -21.16
C LYS A 57 -5.95 -23.56 -20.30
N CYS A 58 -6.38 -22.31 -20.42
CA CYS A 58 -5.80 -21.20 -19.67
C CYS A 58 -6.24 -21.23 -18.21
N ARG A 59 -5.27 -20.99 -17.33
CA ARG A 59 -5.44 -20.55 -15.96
C ARG A 59 -5.14 -19.05 -15.91
N CYS A 60 -6.15 -18.27 -15.59
CA CYS A 60 -6.04 -16.82 -15.57
C CYS A 60 -5.42 -16.31 -14.27
N LYS A 61 -4.73 -15.18 -14.35
CA LYS A 61 -4.29 -14.44 -13.17
C LYS A 61 -5.49 -13.77 -12.47
N PRO A 62 -5.37 -13.40 -11.18
CA PRO A 62 -6.40 -12.65 -10.49
C PRO A 62 -6.86 -11.42 -11.27
N GLY A 63 -8.17 -11.20 -11.34
CA GLY A 63 -8.79 -10.11 -12.10
C GLY A 63 -9.19 -10.45 -13.53
N TRP A 64 -8.86 -11.63 -14.03
CA TRP A 64 -9.19 -12.07 -15.38
C TRP A 64 -9.92 -13.42 -15.41
N MET A 65 -10.79 -13.58 -16.40
CA MET A 65 -11.55 -14.80 -16.70
C MET A 65 -11.72 -15.01 -18.22
N GLY A 66 -12.53 -16.01 -18.57
CA GLY A 66 -12.74 -16.44 -19.95
C GLY A 66 -11.72 -17.49 -20.40
N SER A 67 -11.97 -18.12 -21.54
CA SER A 67 -11.13 -19.22 -22.05
C SER A 67 -9.70 -18.80 -22.39
N ARG A 68 -9.49 -17.50 -22.63
CA ARG A 68 -8.19 -16.90 -22.99
C ARG A 68 -7.72 -15.82 -22.00
N CYS A 69 -8.38 -15.64 -20.86
CA CYS A 69 -8.03 -14.61 -19.89
C CYS A 69 -8.12 -13.18 -20.42
N THR A 70 -9.07 -12.93 -21.33
CA THR A 70 -9.29 -11.62 -21.96
C THR A 70 -10.40 -10.80 -21.30
N GLU A 71 -11.21 -11.44 -20.47
CA GLU A 71 -12.36 -10.82 -19.82
C GLU A 71 -11.96 -10.41 -18.40
N ILE A 72 -12.20 -9.15 -18.04
CA ILE A 72 -12.01 -8.70 -16.66
C ILE A 72 -13.13 -9.27 -15.77
N CYS A 73 -12.87 -9.45 -14.48
CA CYS A 73 -13.93 -9.84 -13.56
C CYS A 73 -15.11 -8.88 -13.62
N ALA A 74 -16.32 -9.46 -13.60
CA ALA A 74 -17.54 -8.70 -13.46
C ALA A 74 -17.53 -7.90 -12.13
N GLU A 75 -18.29 -6.81 -12.11
CA GLU A 75 -18.41 -5.99 -10.90
C GLU A 75 -18.89 -6.84 -9.71
N GLY A 76 -18.22 -6.68 -8.57
CA GLY A 76 -18.50 -7.47 -7.37
C GLY A 76 -17.76 -8.81 -7.29
N PHE A 77 -16.93 -9.17 -8.27
CA PHE A 77 -16.13 -10.41 -8.25
C PHE A 77 -14.63 -10.15 -8.37
N TYR A 78 -13.83 -11.03 -7.80
CA TYR A 78 -12.38 -10.92 -7.81
C TYR A 78 -11.65 -12.27 -7.71
N GLY A 79 -10.32 -12.23 -7.83
CA GLY A 79 -9.44 -13.37 -7.60
C GLY A 79 -9.26 -14.28 -8.82
N ASP A 80 -8.76 -15.50 -8.59
CA ASP A 80 -8.50 -16.49 -9.64
C ASP A 80 -9.82 -16.88 -10.35
N HIS A 81 -9.87 -16.66 -11.66
CA HIS A 81 -11.08 -16.85 -12.49
C HIS A 81 -12.34 -16.15 -11.96
N CYS A 82 -12.19 -15.09 -11.16
CA CYS A 82 -13.31 -14.30 -10.63
C CYS A 82 -14.29 -15.13 -9.78
N MET A 83 -13.79 -16.17 -9.11
CA MET A 83 -14.63 -17.08 -8.33
C MET A 83 -14.99 -16.55 -6.93
N SER A 84 -14.39 -15.44 -6.48
CA SER A 84 -14.67 -14.83 -5.18
C SER A 84 -15.60 -13.63 -5.32
N SER A 85 -16.62 -13.53 -4.47
CA SER A 85 -17.49 -12.36 -4.37
C SER A 85 -16.96 -11.33 -3.38
N CYS A 86 -17.16 -10.06 -3.69
CA CYS A 86 -16.82 -8.93 -2.83
C CYS A 86 -17.96 -8.62 -1.84
N ASP A 87 -17.71 -8.86 -0.55
CA ASP A 87 -18.59 -8.45 0.54
C ASP A 87 -18.01 -7.22 1.26
N CYS A 88 -17.92 -6.10 0.53
CA CYS A 88 -17.22 -4.91 1.00
C CYS A 88 -18.10 -4.03 1.91
N LYS A 89 -17.52 -3.53 3.00
CA LYS A 89 -18.14 -2.53 3.88
C LYS A 89 -17.99 -1.11 3.30
N GLU A 90 -18.50 -0.11 4.01
CA GLU A 90 -18.36 1.31 3.63
C GLU A 90 -16.88 1.72 3.44
N ASN A 91 -16.64 2.66 2.51
CA ASN A 91 -15.31 3.16 2.13
C ASN A 91 -14.36 2.12 1.50
N PHE A 92 -14.85 0.93 1.17
CA PHE A 92 -14.15 -0.02 0.30
C PHE A 92 -14.70 0.04 -1.13
N VAL A 93 -13.87 -0.38 -2.09
CA VAL A 93 -14.24 -0.64 -3.48
C VAL A 93 -13.80 -2.05 -3.85
N CYS A 94 -14.57 -2.73 -4.70
CA CYS A 94 -14.23 -4.07 -5.16
C CYS A 94 -13.19 -3.99 -6.30
N SER A 95 -11.96 -4.36 -5.99
CA SER A 95 -10.88 -4.56 -6.96
C SER A 95 -11.02 -5.97 -7.56
N PRO A 96 -10.98 -6.12 -8.90
CA PRO A 96 -11.06 -7.43 -9.54
C PRO A 96 -9.87 -8.34 -9.18
N ILE A 97 -8.75 -7.76 -8.75
CA ILE A 97 -7.53 -8.52 -8.43
C ILE A 97 -7.55 -8.99 -6.97
N SER A 98 -7.88 -8.09 -6.04
CA SER A 98 -7.63 -8.26 -4.60
C SER A 98 -8.88 -8.21 -3.72
N GLY A 99 -10.06 -7.99 -4.31
CA GLY A 99 -11.31 -7.87 -3.56
C GLY A 99 -11.44 -6.49 -2.93
N CYS A 100 -11.85 -6.41 -1.67
CA CYS A 100 -12.11 -5.12 -1.03
C CYS A 100 -10.81 -4.35 -0.74
N VAL A 101 -10.67 -3.18 -1.37
CA VAL A 101 -9.57 -2.23 -1.12
C VAL A 101 -10.14 -0.87 -0.75
N CYS A 102 -9.37 -0.02 -0.04
CA CYS A 102 -9.87 1.30 0.33
C CYS A 102 -10.24 2.14 -0.90
N ARG A 103 -11.37 2.82 -0.82
CA ARG A 103 -11.76 3.87 -1.77
C ARG A 103 -10.71 4.97 -1.75
N TYR A 104 -10.52 5.63 -2.89
CA TYR A 104 -9.62 6.78 -2.98
C TYR A 104 -9.91 7.80 -1.88
N GLY A 105 -8.87 8.24 -1.18
CA GLY A 105 -9.00 9.15 -0.04
C GLY A 105 -9.12 8.47 1.32
N PHE A 106 -9.13 7.13 1.39
CA PHE A 106 -9.16 6.39 2.66
C PHE A 106 -7.97 5.43 2.81
N THR A 107 -7.59 5.14 4.06
CA THR A 107 -6.51 4.22 4.41
C THR A 107 -6.74 3.54 5.77
N GLY A 108 -5.83 2.65 6.15
CA GLY A 108 -5.93 1.79 7.33
C GLY A 108 -6.61 0.45 7.03
N GLU A 109 -6.53 -0.47 7.99
CA GLU A 109 -7.10 -1.83 7.90
C GLU A 109 -8.62 -1.82 7.65
N TYR A 110 -9.32 -0.83 8.20
CA TYR A 110 -10.77 -0.66 8.10
C TYR A 110 -11.18 0.51 7.19
N CYS A 111 -10.24 1.12 6.46
CA CYS A 111 -10.49 2.28 5.59
C CYS A 111 -11.25 3.44 6.27
N ASN A 112 -10.96 3.68 7.55
CA ASN A 112 -11.60 4.72 8.37
C ASN A 112 -10.77 6.01 8.46
N ILE A 113 -9.51 5.98 8.04
CA ILE A 113 -8.62 7.14 8.08
C ILE A 113 -8.71 7.87 6.74
N ARG A 114 -9.14 9.14 6.74
CA ARG A 114 -9.14 9.94 5.50
C ARG A 114 -7.72 10.42 5.22
N LEU A 115 -7.27 10.30 3.98
CA LEU A 115 -5.98 10.82 3.53
C LEU A 115 -5.89 12.36 3.71
N VAL A 116 -7.02 13.06 3.68
CA VAL A 116 -7.07 14.51 3.94
C VAL A 116 -6.67 14.82 5.38
N ASP A 117 -7.14 14.05 6.37
CA ASP A 117 -6.74 14.21 7.78
C ASP A 117 -5.23 13.96 7.95
N ARG A 118 -4.64 13.08 7.13
CA ARG A 118 -3.19 12.86 7.08
C ARG A 118 -2.42 13.99 6.37
N SER A 119 -3.03 14.65 5.38
CA SER A 119 -2.43 15.83 4.74
C SER A 119 -2.54 17.08 5.62
N VAL A 120 -3.53 17.15 6.52
CA VAL A 120 -3.56 18.13 7.61
C VAL A 120 -2.45 17.84 8.62
N MET A 121 -2.10 16.58 8.88
CA MET A 121 -0.85 16.27 9.62
C MET A 121 0.43 16.78 8.95
N TYR A 122 0.39 17.13 7.66
CA TYR A 122 1.52 17.76 6.97
C TYR A 122 1.46 19.28 6.95
N PHE A 123 0.34 19.92 7.37
CA PHE A 123 0.23 21.39 7.35
C PHE A 123 -0.41 22.05 8.58
N GLU A 124 -0.92 21.31 9.56
CA GLU A 124 -1.32 21.83 10.86
C GLU A 124 -1.34 20.70 11.89
N GLU A 125 -0.24 20.60 12.65
CA GLU A 125 -0.21 20.54 14.12
C GLU A 125 1.16 20.00 14.55
N GLU A 126 2.04 20.91 14.99
CA GLU A 126 2.88 20.52 16.12
C GLU A 126 1.95 19.95 17.18
N PRO A 127 2.24 18.79 17.79
CA PRO A 127 1.48 18.35 18.94
C PRO A 127 1.53 19.50 19.94
N LYS A 128 0.39 20.15 20.21
CA LYS A 128 0.27 21.12 21.30
C LYS A 128 0.49 20.39 22.61
N SER A 129 1.75 20.10 22.88
CA SER A 129 2.27 19.81 24.20
C SER A 129 2.08 21.08 25.00
N ASN A 130 1.38 20.98 26.13
CA ASN A 130 1.09 22.07 27.05
C ASN A 130 2.33 22.84 27.54
N SER A 131 3.55 22.37 27.23
CA SER A 131 4.82 23.03 27.54
C SER A 131 4.98 24.44 26.96
N GLY A 132 4.40 24.74 25.79
CA GLY A 132 4.55 26.08 25.18
C GLY A 132 3.85 27.20 25.96
N ILE A 133 2.66 26.91 26.51
CA ILE A 133 1.87 27.85 27.30
C ILE A 133 2.56 28.12 28.65
N VAL A 134 3.08 27.07 29.29
CA VAL A 134 3.77 27.19 30.58
C VAL A 134 5.00 28.10 30.46
N VAL A 135 5.83 27.92 29.43
CA VAL A 135 7.02 28.76 29.22
C VAL A 135 6.65 30.22 28.94
N GLY A 136 5.64 30.45 28.09
CA GLY A 136 5.15 31.81 27.78
C GLY A 136 4.63 32.54 29.02
N THR A 137 3.85 31.84 29.87
CA THR A 137 3.35 32.42 31.12
C THR A 137 4.45 32.73 32.12
N CYS A 138 5.46 31.88 32.26
CA CYS A 138 6.59 32.11 33.16
C CYS A 138 7.41 33.34 32.74
N VAL A 139 7.67 33.51 31.43
CA VAL A 139 8.40 34.67 30.91
C VAL A 139 7.61 35.96 31.13
N ALA A 140 6.31 35.96 30.85
CA ALA A 140 5.46 37.13 31.07
C ALA A 140 5.41 37.54 32.54
N VAL A 141 5.26 36.59 33.46
CA VAL A 141 5.27 36.85 34.91
C VAL A 141 6.63 37.39 35.36
N LEU A 142 7.74 36.81 34.89
CA LEU A 142 9.09 37.30 35.21
C LEU A 142 9.31 38.74 34.72
N LEU A 143 8.85 39.08 33.51
CA LEU A 143 8.93 40.45 32.99
C LEU A 143 8.12 41.44 33.84
N VAL A 144 6.90 41.07 34.25
CA VAL A 144 6.08 41.90 35.13
C VAL A 144 6.75 42.11 36.48
N VAL A 145 7.32 41.04 37.07
CA VAL A 145 8.06 41.14 38.34
C VAL A 145 9.28 42.04 38.20
N VAL A 146 10.06 41.92 37.12
CA VAL A 146 11.21 42.80 36.86
C VAL A 146 10.76 44.25 36.70
N ILE A 147 9.68 44.51 35.96
CA ILE A 147 9.13 45.87 35.80
C ILE A 147 8.71 46.44 37.15
N VAL A 148 8.01 45.66 37.98
CA VAL A 148 7.60 46.10 39.32
C VAL A 148 8.82 46.39 40.20
N ILE A 149 9.85 45.53 40.18
CA ILE A 149 11.10 45.77 40.93
C ILE A 149 11.79 47.05 40.46
N CYS A 150 11.91 47.25 39.14
CA CYS A 150 12.48 48.45 38.55
C CYS A 150 11.71 49.72 38.96
N ILE A 151 10.38 49.65 38.94
CA ILE A 151 9.49 50.74 39.38
C ILE A 151 9.70 51.03 40.87
N VAL A 152 9.71 50.02 41.72
CA VAL A 152 9.94 50.17 43.17
C VAL A 152 11.33 50.76 43.44
N PHE A 153 12.36 50.28 42.75
CA PHE A 153 13.71 50.80 42.89
C PHE A 153 13.81 52.25 42.40
N TYR A 154 13.18 52.58 41.28
CA TYR A 154 13.07 53.94 40.76
C TYR A 154 12.42 54.87 41.79
N TYR A 155 11.27 54.49 42.35
CA TYR A 155 10.58 55.30 43.35
C TYR A 155 11.39 55.42 44.64
N LYS A 156 12.01 54.34 45.13
CA LYS A 156 12.89 54.40 46.31
C LYS A 156 14.07 55.35 46.08
N ARG A 157 14.75 55.24 44.93
CA ARG A 157 15.88 56.09 44.57
C ARG A 157 15.45 57.55 44.45
N ARG A 158 14.31 57.82 43.83
CA ARG A 158 13.74 59.17 43.71
C ARG A 158 13.39 59.76 45.07
N VAL A 159 12.70 59.01 45.93
CA VAL A 159 12.37 59.46 47.30
C VAL A 159 13.64 59.72 48.12
N ASN A 160 14.67 58.86 48.02
CA ASN A 160 15.94 59.10 48.70
C ASN A 160 16.65 60.36 48.16
N HIS A 161 16.60 60.61 46.84
CA HIS A 161 17.11 61.85 46.25
C HIS A 161 16.35 63.07 46.79
N LEU A 162 15.01 63.03 46.83
CA LEU A 162 14.18 64.10 47.41
C LEU A 162 14.48 64.34 48.90
N LYS A 163 14.76 63.27 49.67
CA LYS A 163 15.17 63.38 51.08
C LYS A 163 16.56 64.01 51.24
N ASN A 164 17.51 63.69 50.36
CA ASN A 164 18.85 64.27 50.37
C ASN A 164 18.83 65.77 50.01
N GLU A 165 17.96 66.18 49.09
CA GLU A 165 17.74 67.60 48.76
C GLU A 165 17.10 68.37 49.93
N LEU A 166 16.16 67.77 50.66
CA LEU A 166 15.56 68.39 51.85
C LEU A 166 16.57 68.52 53.02
N ALA A 167 17.54 67.60 53.12
CA ALA A 167 18.57 67.58 54.17
C ALA A 167 19.71 68.60 53.96
N TYR A 168 19.76 69.27 52.81
CA TYR A 168 20.71 70.37 52.54
C TYR A 168 20.15 71.75 52.96
N VAL A 169 18.84 71.85 53.18
CA VAL A 169 18.13 73.13 53.47
C VAL A 169 17.67 73.23 54.94
N THR A 170 18.07 72.30 55.81
CA THR A 170 17.89 72.40 57.28
C THR A 170 19.24 72.32 57.96
#